data_AF-A0A9P5NWJ6-F1
#
_entry.id   AF-A0A9P5NWJ6-F1
#
_cell.length_a   1.000
_cell.length_b   1.000
_cell.length_c   1.000
_cell.angle_alpha   90.00
_cell.angle_beta   90.00
_cell.angle_gamma   90.00
#
_symmetry.space_group_name_H-M   'P 1'
#
loop_
_entity.id
_entity.type
_entity.pdbx_description
1 polymer ?
#
loop_
_entity_poly.entity_id
_entity_poly.type
_entity_poly.pdbx_seq_one_letter_code
_entity_poly.pdbx_strand_id
1 'polypeptide(L)'
;MVSMTQICIPVPTLEGIGELLSTVWQGTINAAKKHPYLTGLALVFWSYYPKFPFQVVFYPFKTLFVGVRWCFGFGRTGIRGASHASRYQSEHYGGYTPKDSLFARFQSYGATSESSLFEDNEESSFLWSLFGWGLFLAGGSILLIGKGTQN
;
A
#
# COMPACT_ATOMS: atom_id res chain seq x y z
N MET A 1 -30.71 30.98 -1.22
CA MET A 1 -30.73 29.76 -2.05
C MET A 1 -29.29 29.30 -2.19
N VAL A 2 -28.92 28.18 -1.57
CA VAL A 2 -27.54 27.66 -1.57
C VAL A 2 -27.39 26.76 -2.79
N SER A 3 -26.51 27.14 -3.71
CA SER A 3 -26.17 26.33 -4.88
C SER A 3 -25.33 25.14 -4.40
N MET A 4 -25.90 23.94 -4.44
CA MET A 4 -25.16 22.71 -4.14
C MET A 4 -24.21 22.43 -5.31
N THR A 5 -22.93 22.73 -5.13
CA THR A 5 -21.85 22.24 -5.99
C THR A 5 -21.77 20.73 -5.86
N GLN A 6 -22.32 20.02 -6.86
CA GLN A 6 -22.30 18.58 -6.96
C GLN A 6 -20.89 18.12 -7.36
N ILE A 7 -20.09 17.68 -6.38
CA ILE A 7 -18.75 17.13 -6.61
C ILE A 7 -18.92 15.67 -7.01
N CYS A 8 -18.88 15.39 -8.31
CA CYS A 8 -18.85 14.03 -8.84
C CYS A 8 -17.45 13.44 -8.58
N ILE A 9 -17.32 12.64 -7.53
CA ILE A 9 -16.13 11.81 -7.32
C ILE A 9 -16.31 10.58 -8.22
N PRO A 10 -15.48 10.39 -9.28
CA PRO A 10 -15.56 9.18 -10.08
C PRO A 10 -15.24 7.99 -9.18
N VAL A 11 -16.25 7.17 -8.91
CA VAL A 11 -16.05 5.91 -8.20
C VAL A 11 -15.23 5.03 -9.13
N PRO A 12 -14.04 4.54 -8.71
CA PRO A 12 -13.22 3.70 -9.55
C PRO A 12 -13.99 2.41 -9.83
N THR A 13 -14.53 2.28 -11.05
CA THR A 13 -15.09 1.03 -11.54
C THR A 13 -13.94 0.05 -11.76
N LEU A 14 -14.22 -1.25 -11.59
CA LEU A 14 -13.23 -2.31 -11.87
C LEU A 14 -12.72 -2.22 -13.32
N GLU A 15 -13.60 -1.84 -14.24
CA GLU A 15 -13.29 -1.56 -15.64
C GLU A 15 -12.29 -0.40 -15.78
N GLY A 16 -12.51 0.71 -15.06
CA GLY A 16 -11.61 1.87 -15.07
C GLY A 16 -10.23 1.56 -14.48
N ILE A 17 -10.14 0.66 -13.48
CA ILE A 17 -8.86 0.19 -12.96
C ILE A 17 -8.12 -0.63 -14.02
N GLY A 18 -8.83 -1.50 -14.75
CA GLY A 18 -8.25 -2.29 -15.84
C GLY A 18 -7.70 -1.44 -16.98
N GLU A 19 -8.44 -0.40 -17.39
CA GLU A 19 -8.00 0.56 -18.41
C GLU A 19 -6.77 1.36 -17.97
N LEU A 20 -6.73 1.81 -16.71
CA LEU A 20 -5.55 2.47 -16.15
C LEU A 20 -4.33 1.54 -16.15
N LEU A 21 -4.51 0.29 -15.71
CA LEU A 21 -3.42 -0.68 -15.65
C LEU A 21 -2.86 -0.98 -17.05
N SER A 22 -3.75 -1.20 -18.02
CA SER A 22 -3.35 -1.44 -19.41
C SER A 22 -2.65 -0.24 -20.04
N THR A 23 -3.10 0.98 -19.75
CA THR A 23 -2.46 2.22 -20.25
C THR A 23 -1.06 2.38 -19.67
N VAL A 24 -0.90 2.17 -18.36
CA VAL A 24 0.41 2.21 -17.68
C VAL A 24 1.33 1.13 -18.25
N TRP A 25 0.80 -0.08 -18.47
CA TRP A 25 1.54 -1.21 -19.03
C TRP A 25 2.02 -0.97 -20.46
N GLN A 26 1.16 -0.42 -21.31
CA GLN A 26 1.54 -0.07 -22.68
C GLN A 26 2.56 1.08 -22.69
N GLY A 27 2.41 2.05 -21.77
CA GLY A 27 3.37 3.13 -21.59
C GLY A 27 4.78 2.62 -21.21
N THR A 28 4.87 1.69 -20.26
CA THR A 28 6.15 1.09 -19.86
C THR A 28 6.76 0.25 -20.97
N ILE A 29 5.97 -0.55 -21.71
CA ILE A 29 6.48 -1.30 -22.87
C ILE A 29 7.02 -0.36 -23.96
N ASN A 30 6.31 0.73 -24.25
CA ASN A 30 6.74 1.70 -25.26
C ASN A 30 8.02 2.44 -24.82
N ALA A 31 8.17 2.75 -23.53
CA ALA A 31 9.41 3.29 -22.99
C ALA A 31 10.56 2.26 -23.08
N ALA A 32 10.29 0.98 -22.82
CA ALA A 32 11.24 -0.11 -22.95
C ALA A 32 11.78 -0.25 -24.38
N LYS A 33 10.92 -0.06 -25.38
CA LYS A 33 11.32 -0.10 -26.80
C LYS A 33 12.19 1.09 -27.20
N LYS A 34 11.92 2.29 -26.67
CA LYS A 34 12.71 3.50 -27.00
C LYS A 34 14.11 3.45 -26.38
N HIS A 35 14.22 2.99 -25.14
CA HIS A 35 15.48 2.94 -24.40
C HIS A 35 15.65 1.59 -23.69
N PRO A 36 16.02 0.52 -24.43
CA PRO A 36 16.10 -0.82 -23.88
C PRO A 36 17.15 -0.94 -22.77
N TYR A 37 18.29 -0.24 -22.92
CA TYR A 37 19.35 -0.23 -21.91
C TYR A 37 18.93 0.45 -20.61
N LEU A 38 18.30 1.63 -20.71
CA LEU A 38 17.87 2.39 -19.53
C LEU A 38 16.79 1.63 -18.75
N THR A 39 15.87 0.99 -19.49
CA THR A 39 14.77 0.22 -18.90
C THR A 39 15.27 -1.09 -18.29
N GLY A 40 16.18 -1.80 -18.97
CA GLY A 40 16.83 -2.98 -18.41
C GLY A 40 17.61 -2.68 -17.13
N LEU A 41 18.37 -1.57 -17.11
CA LEU A 41 19.10 -1.13 -15.92
C LEU A 41 18.16 -0.73 -14.77
N ALA A 42 17.07 -0.01 -15.07
CA ALA A 42 16.05 0.32 -14.08
C ALA A 42 15.38 -0.93 -13.49
N LEU A 43 15.09 -1.95 -14.31
CA LEU A 43 14.54 -3.23 -13.86
C LEU A 43 15.52 -4.01 -12.98
N VAL A 44 16.80 -4.03 -13.33
CA VAL A 44 17.85 -4.65 -12.50
C VAL A 44 18.01 -3.88 -11.19
N PHE A 45 17.99 -2.56 -11.22
CA PHE A 45 18.06 -1.75 -9.99
C PHE A 45 16.85 -2.00 -9.08
N TRP A 46 15.66 -2.08 -9.66
CA TRP A 46 14.44 -2.43 -8.93
C TRP A 46 14.49 -3.88 -8.40
N SER A 47 15.10 -4.82 -9.13
CA SER A 47 15.24 -6.21 -8.66
C SER A 47 16.02 -6.34 -7.34
N TYR A 48 16.93 -5.39 -7.07
CA TYR A 48 17.72 -5.37 -5.85
C TYR A 48 16.92 -4.84 -4.64
N TYR A 49 15.94 -3.96 -4.88
CA TYR A 49 15.01 -3.45 -3.87
C TYR A 49 13.56 -3.51 -4.35
N PRO A 50 12.98 -4.72 -4.52
CA PRO A 50 11.63 -4.88 -5.09
C PRO A 50 10.55 -4.23 -4.22
N LYS A 51 10.81 -4.18 -2.90
CA LYS A 51 9.92 -3.61 -1.89
C LYS A 51 9.88 -2.08 -1.87
N PHE A 52 10.92 -1.39 -2.37
CA PHE A 52 11.09 0.05 -2.19
C PHE A 52 9.91 0.91 -2.67
N PRO A 53 9.41 0.79 -3.92
CA PRO A 53 8.33 1.66 -4.38
C PRO A 53 7.02 1.42 -3.62
N PHE A 54 6.77 0.18 -3.21
CA PHE A 54 5.61 -0.16 -2.40
C PHE A 54 5.75 0.39 -0.99
N GLN A 55 6.93 0.28 -0.37
CA GLN A 55 7.18 0.87 0.95
C GLN A 55 6.98 2.37 0.94
N VAL A 56 7.49 3.09 -0.06
CA VAL A 56 7.31 4.54 -0.18
C VAL A 56 5.85 4.94 -0.26
N VAL A 57 5.02 4.15 -0.96
CA VAL A 57 3.58 4.42 -1.06
C VAL A 57 2.84 4.00 0.21
N PHE A 58 3.04 2.79 0.71
CA PHE A 58 2.28 2.26 1.84
C PHE A 58 2.66 2.87 3.19
N TYR A 59 3.90 3.31 3.37
CA TYR A 59 4.36 3.91 4.62
C TYR A 59 3.54 5.15 5.05
N PRO A 60 3.33 6.19 4.21
CA PRO A 60 2.51 7.33 4.59
C PRO A 60 1.05 6.95 4.85
N PHE A 61 0.47 6.02 4.10
CA PHE A 61 -0.88 5.52 4.38
C PHE A 61 -0.97 4.83 5.74
N LYS A 62 0.04 4.01 6.08
CA LYS A 62 0.12 3.29 7.36
C LYS A 62 0.29 4.28 8.53
N THR A 63 1.17 5.27 8.38
CA THR A 63 1.36 6.34 9.38
C THR A 63 0.09 7.19 9.54
N LEU A 64 -0.58 7.53 8.44
CA LEU A 64 -1.85 8.27 8.48
C LEU A 64 -2.93 7.46 9.22
N PHE A 65 -3.03 6.16 8.97
CA PHE A 65 -3.98 5.29 9.65
C PHE A 65 -3.69 5.15 11.15
N VAL A 66 -2.41 5.10 11.55
CA VAL A 66 -2.01 5.16 12.98
C VAL A 66 -2.41 6.51 13.58
N GLY A 67 -2.11 7.62 12.90
CA GLY A 67 -2.42 8.97 13.37
C GLY A 67 -3.91 9.23 13.54
N VAL A 68 -4.73 8.79 12.56
CA VAL A 68 -6.20 8.88 12.64
C VAL A 68 -6.71 8.11 13.87
N ARG A 69 -6.27 6.87 14.08
CA ARG A 69 -6.68 6.08 15.25
C ARG A 69 -6.28 6.72 16.58
N TRP A 70 -5.08 7.28 16.63
CA TRP A 70 -4.60 8.03 17.78
C TRP A 70 -5.50 9.24 18.08
N CYS A 71 -5.92 9.98 17.05
CA CYS A 71 -6.84 11.11 17.17
C CYS A 71 -8.21 10.67 17.74
N PHE A 72 -8.71 9.51 17.33
CA PHE A 72 -9.94 8.94 17.90
C PHE A 72 -9.80 8.49 19.36
N GLY A 73 -8.58 8.32 19.86
CA GLY A 73 -8.30 7.91 21.24
C GLY A 73 -8.02 6.43 21.42
N PHE A 74 -7.81 5.69 20.33
CA PHE A 74 -7.32 4.31 20.39
C PHE A 74 -5.80 4.33 20.59
N GLY A 75 -5.35 4.01 21.80
CA GLY A 75 -3.93 3.97 22.17
C GLY A 75 -3.43 2.54 22.42
N ARG A 76 -2.12 2.44 22.67
CA ARG A 76 -1.44 1.16 22.96
C ARG A 76 -1.95 0.46 24.21
N THR A 77 -2.31 1.25 25.22
CA THR A 77 -2.82 0.75 26.52
C THR A 77 -4.35 0.63 26.53
N GLY A 78 -5.00 0.74 25.36
CA GLY A 78 -6.45 0.75 25.24
C GLY A 78 -7.00 2.15 24.93
N ILE A 79 -8.25 2.39 25.35
CA ILE A 79 -8.98 3.59 24.98
C ILE A 79 -8.64 4.71 25.96
N ARG A 80 -8.18 5.85 25.43
CA ARG A 80 -7.81 7.01 26.24
C ARG A 80 -9.06 7.61 26.89
N GLY A 81 -9.02 7.86 28.20
CA GLY A 81 -10.12 8.54 28.91
C GLY A 81 -10.39 9.93 28.32
N ALA A 82 -11.67 10.32 28.29
CA ALA A 82 -12.16 11.57 27.70
C ALA A 82 -11.87 11.75 26.19
N SER A 83 -11.59 10.67 25.47
CA SER A 83 -11.49 10.65 24.01
C SER A 83 -12.83 10.40 23.32
N HIS A 84 -12.88 10.65 22.00
CA HIS A 84 -14.06 10.35 21.19
C HIS A 84 -14.44 8.86 21.24
N ALA A 85 -13.44 7.96 21.22
CA ALA A 85 -13.67 6.53 21.40
C ALA A 85 -14.24 6.20 22.78
N SER A 86 -13.79 6.85 23.86
CA SER A 86 -14.34 6.63 25.20
C SER A 86 -15.80 7.08 25.32
N ARG A 87 -16.15 8.21 24.70
CA ARG A 87 -17.53 8.72 24.69
C ARG A 87 -18.44 7.81 23.89
N TYR A 88 -17.97 7.35 22.73
CA TYR A 88 -18.70 6.38 21.91
C TYR A 88 -18.90 5.04 22.66
N GLN A 89 -17.89 4.56 23.37
CA GLN A 89 -18.00 3.35 24.18
C GLN A 89 -19.01 3.50 25.33
N SER A 90 -19.02 4.64 26.04
CA SER A 90 -19.97 4.86 27.12
C SER A 90 -21.41 5.00 26.61
N GLU A 91 -21.59 5.70 25.49
CA GLU A 91 -22.92 6.02 24.95
C GLU A 91 -23.54 4.85 24.19
N HIS A 92 -22.74 4.12 23.41
CA HIS A 92 -23.25 3.05 22.53
C HIS A 92 -23.12 1.65 23.15
N TYR A 93 -22.12 1.43 23.99
CA TYR A 93 -21.81 0.11 24.56
C TYR A 93 -21.89 0.04 26.09
N GLY A 94 -22.31 1.12 26.75
CA GLY A 94 -22.47 1.14 28.22
C GLY A 94 -21.18 0.89 28.99
N GLY A 95 -20.02 1.13 28.38
CA GLY A 95 -18.70 0.88 28.99
C GLY A 95 -18.11 -0.51 28.75
N TYR A 96 -18.83 -1.45 28.12
CA TYR A 96 -18.31 -2.78 27.80
C TYR A 96 -18.11 -2.99 26.30
N THR A 97 -16.90 -3.28 25.85
CA THR A 97 -16.63 -3.54 24.42
C THR A 97 -16.97 -4.99 24.04
N PRO A 98 -17.93 -5.25 23.14
CA PRO A 98 -18.23 -6.60 22.67
C PRO A 98 -17.07 -7.17 21.84
N LYS A 99 -16.64 -8.41 22.11
CA LYS A 99 -15.47 -9.03 21.47
C LYS A 99 -15.51 -9.07 19.95
N ASP A 100 -16.69 -9.24 19.35
CA ASP A 100 -16.87 -9.33 17.88
C ASP A 100 -17.29 -8.00 17.23
N SER A 101 -17.25 -6.89 17.98
CA SER A 101 -17.59 -5.58 17.44
C SER A 101 -16.46 -5.01 16.57
N LEU A 102 -16.82 -4.18 15.59
CA LEU A 102 -15.85 -3.36 14.85
C LEU A 102 -15.00 -2.52 15.80
N PHE A 103 -15.60 -2.05 16.90
CA PHE A 103 -14.92 -1.27 17.93
C PHE A 103 -13.81 -2.07 18.64
N ALA A 104 -14.06 -3.34 18.97
CA ALA A 104 -13.03 -4.24 19.52
C ALA A 104 -11.88 -4.49 18.53
N ARG A 105 -12.18 -4.59 17.23
CA ARG A 105 -11.16 -4.71 16.18
C ARG A 105 -10.31 -3.44 16.07
N PHE A 106 -10.92 -2.25 16.10
CA PHE A 106 -10.17 -1.00 16.11
C PHE A 106 -9.30 -0.85 17.37
N GLN A 107 -9.82 -1.28 18.53
CA GLN A 107 -9.07 -1.32 19.77
C GLN A 107 -7.89 -2.29 19.71
N SER A 108 -8.07 -3.49 19.17
CA SER A 108 -6.98 -4.48 19.05
C SER A 108 -5.87 -4.01 18.11
N TYR A 109 -6.23 -3.34 17.00
CA TYR A 109 -5.25 -2.73 16.11
C TYR A 109 -4.47 -1.58 16.77
N GLY A 110 -5.09 -0.85 17.70
CA GLY A 110 -4.41 0.21 18.47
C GLY A 110 -3.45 -0.34 19.54
N ALA A 111 -3.76 -1.53 20.06
CA ALA A 111 -2.95 -2.24 21.05
C ALA A 111 -1.74 -2.97 20.43
N THR A 112 -1.74 -3.20 19.11
CA THR A 112 -0.59 -3.81 18.43
C THR A 112 0.58 -2.82 18.44
N SER A 113 1.72 -3.23 19.03
CA SER A 113 2.91 -2.39 19.13
C SER A 113 3.49 -2.09 17.76
N GLU A 114 4.17 -0.95 17.61
CA GLU A 114 4.91 -0.61 16.37
C GLU A 114 5.89 -1.72 15.95
N SER A 115 6.36 -2.56 16.89
CA SER A 115 7.27 -3.66 16.61
C SER A 115 6.67 -4.75 15.72
N SER A 116 5.37 -5.05 15.86
CA SER A 116 4.71 -6.06 15.02
C SER A 116 4.41 -5.53 13.61
N LEU A 117 4.65 -4.24 13.34
CA LEU A 117 4.51 -3.66 12.01
C LEU A 117 5.73 -3.93 11.11
N PHE A 118 6.83 -4.44 11.70
CA PHE A 118 8.06 -4.86 11.02
C PHE A 118 8.23 -6.38 10.95
N GLU A 119 7.36 -7.14 11.61
CA GLU A 119 7.25 -8.59 11.42
C GLU A 119 6.52 -8.87 10.10
N ASP A 120 7.18 -8.51 9.01
CA ASP A 120 6.81 -8.93 7.67
C ASP A 120 7.04 -10.45 7.58
N ASN A 121 5.92 -11.18 7.59
CA ASN A 121 5.77 -12.61 7.33
C ASN A 121 6.86 -13.19 6.43
N GLU A 122 7.45 -14.31 6.86
CA GLU A 122 8.39 -15.14 6.10
C GLU A 122 7.88 -15.44 4.67
N GLU A 123 6.57 -15.62 4.53
CA GLU A 123 5.86 -15.82 3.25
C GLU A 123 5.93 -14.60 2.32
N SER A 124 5.83 -13.39 2.87
CA SER A 124 6.01 -12.15 2.10
C SER A 124 7.44 -12.03 1.59
N SER A 125 8.43 -12.43 2.39
CA SER A 125 9.85 -12.40 2.02
C SER A 125 10.13 -13.29 0.81
N PHE A 126 9.54 -14.49 0.78
CA PHE A 126 9.65 -15.42 -0.34
C PHE A 126 9.01 -14.85 -1.62
N LEU A 127 7.79 -14.31 -1.55
CA LEU A 127 7.11 -13.70 -2.71
C LEU A 127 7.90 -12.50 -3.28
N TRP A 128 8.43 -11.64 -2.40
CA TRP A 128 9.26 -10.51 -2.82
C TRP A 128 10.60 -10.95 -3.43
N SER A 129 11.17 -12.03 -2.93
CA SER A 129 12.38 -12.65 -3.51
C SER A 129 12.10 -13.18 -4.92
N LEU A 130 11.03 -13.96 -5.11
CA LEU A 130 10.62 -14.45 -6.43
C LEU A 130 10.35 -13.30 -7.40
N PHE A 131 9.67 -12.25 -6.94
CA PHE A 131 9.41 -11.07 -7.75
C PHE A 131 10.70 -10.35 -8.14
N GLY A 132 11.65 -10.19 -7.21
CA GLY A 132 12.98 -9.64 -7.48
C GLY A 132 13.73 -10.46 -8.53
N TRP A 133 13.77 -11.79 -8.39
CA TRP A 133 14.37 -12.67 -9.39
C TRP A 133 13.71 -12.56 -10.77
N GLY A 134 12.38 -12.47 -10.82
CA GLY A 134 11.65 -12.25 -12.06
C GLY A 134 12.04 -10.95 -12.76
N LEU A 135 12.14 -9.84 -12.00
CA LEU A 135 12.60 -8.55 -12.52
C LEU A 135 14.06 -8.60 -12.99
N PHE A 136 14.92 -9.29 -12.26
CA PHE A 136 16.34 -9.44 -12.63
C PHE A 136 16.49 -10.18 -13.96
N LEU A 137 15.82 -11.32 -14.11
CA LEU A 137 15.85 -12.11 -15.35
C LEU A 137 15.23 -11.35 -16.53
N ALA A 138 14.13 -10.63 -16.30
CA ALA A 138 13.50 -9.79 -17.32
C ALA A 138 14.44 -8.64 -17.77
N GLY A 139 15.03 -7.92 -16.81
CA GLY A 139 15.97 -6.84 -17.09
C GLY A 139 17.22 -7.32 -17.83
N GLY A 140 17.81 -8.44 -17.39
CA GLY A 140 18.95 -9.07 -18.07
C GLY A 140 18.63 -9.50 -19.50
N SER A 141 17.45 -10.09 -19.72
CA SER A 141 17.00 -10.50 -21.06
C SER A 141 16.86 -9.32 -22.02
N ILE A 142 16.30 -8.20 -21.56
CA ILE A 142 16.16 -6.97 -22.36
C ILE A 142 17.53 -6.40 -22.73
N LEU A 143 18.49 -6.40 -21.80
CA LEU A 143 19.86 -5.94 -22.07
C LEU A 143 20.59 -6.81 -23.09
N LEU A 144 20.41 -8.14 -23.02
CA LEU A 144 21.00 -9.07 -23.97
C LEU A 144 20.42 -8.91 -25.39
N ILE A 145 19.08 -8.75 -25.50
CA ILE A 145 18.41 -8.53 -26.79
C ILE A 145 18.85 -7.20 -27.40
N GLY A 146 18.93 -6.13 -26.59
CA GLY A 146 19.36 -4.81 -27.06
C GLY A 146 20.80 -4.78 -27.60
N LYS A 147 21.69 -5.65 -27.08
CA LYS A 147 23.06 -5.80 -27.56
C LYS A 147 23.12 -6.50 -28.93
N GLY A 148 22.19 -7.41 -29.22
CA GLY A 148 22.14 -8.16 -30.47
C GLY A 148 21.67 -7.35 -31.68
N THR A 149 21.04 -6.19 -31.49
CA THR A 149 20.49 -5.36 -32.59
C THR A 149 21.48 -4.33 -33.15
N GLN A 150 22.69 -4.23 -32.58
CA GLN A 150 23.74 -3.30 -33.03
C GLN A 150 24.90 -3.96 -33.81
N ASN A 151 24.85 -5.29 -33.98
CA ASN A 151 25.75 -6.03 -34.89
C ASN A 151 25.03 -6.32 -36.21
#